data_AF-A0A4R0GTT3-F1
#
_entry.id   AF-A0A4R0GTT3-F1
#
_cell.length_a   1.000
_cell.length_b   1.000
_cell.length_c   1.000
_cell.angle_alpha   90.00
_cell.angle_beta   90.00
_cell.angle_gamma   90.00
#
_symmetry.space_group_name_H-M   'P 1'
#
loop_
_entity.id
_entity.type
_entity.pdbx_description
1 polymer ?
#
loop_
_entity_poly.entity_id
_entity_poly.type
_entity_poly.pdbx_seq_one_letter_code
_entity_poly.pdbx_strand_id
1 'polypeptide(L)'
;MRAGRRLSIAVVGAVAAAGVLAGCGEAGSSGTEAPQQAASGEGCAPVAGEQLIALADDKALQNADNIIPAINTKVATPQVVAALDKVSAVLDTPKLVQLNKAVDVDRKSAQAAAQEFSSANGLADGVEKGPGGRITVGAGNFTESEIIAELYKIQLTAAGYQVTVQQIGNRELYEPALEKGEIQVVPEYAATMAEFLKGKTGGGSDPVSSPDVEKTVIALRGLGEQVGISFGQPAAAQNQNAFAVTKEFADKYGVRTLSELAAKCSGTATVLGGPPECQERPFCKAGLEQTYGLSVGSFSSLDQGGPLTKTGLRNGTISVGLVFSTDAAYATA
;
A
#
# COMPACT_ATOMS: atom_id res chain seq x y z
N MET A 1 48.09 -63.23 8.06
CA MET A 1 47.38 -64.25 8.87
C MET A 1 45.92 -63.82 9.01
N ARG A 2 44.99 -64.73 8.67
CA ARG A 2 43.52 -64.77 8.93
C ARG A 2 42.69 -63.52 8.52
N ALA A 3 41.97 -63.48 7.40
CA ALA A 3 40.88 -64.32 6.86
C ALA A 3 39.60 -64.34 7.73
N GLY A 4 38.47 -63.88 7.18
CA GLY A 4 37.16 -63.95 7.84
C GLY A 4 36.01 -63.29 7.06
N ARG A 5 35.63 -63.91 5.93
CA ARG A 5 34.49 -63.61 5.04
C ARG A 5 33.20 -64.16 5.64
N ARG A 6 32.05 -63.47 5.55
CA ARG A 6 30.72 -64.15 5.47
C ARG A 6 29.75 -63.40 4.55
N LEU A 7 29.20 -64.21 3.65
CA LEU A 7 28.24 -63.94 2.58
C LEU A 7 26.84 -64.32 3.07
N SER A 8 25.84 -63.59 2.56
CA SER A 8 24.53 -64.05 2.04
C SER A 8 23.53 -64.78 2.95
N ILE A 9 22.25 -64.38 2.86
CA ILE A 9 21.17 -65.17 2.24
C ILE A 9 19.95 -64.27 2.04
N ALA A 10 19.42 -64.28 0.82
CA ALA A 10 18.13 -63.72 0.44
C ALA A 10 17.03 -64.76 0.71
N VAL A 11 15.85 -64.32 1.15
CA VAL A 11 14.60 -65.08 0.99
C VAL A 11 13.53 -64.12 0.48
N VAL A 12 13.04 -64.44 -0.72
CA VAL A 12 11.86 -63.88 -1.38
C VAL A 12 10.63 -64.56 -0.80
N GLY A 13 9.57 -63.80 -0.53
CA GLY A 13 8.24 -64.33 -0.21
C GLY A 13 7.18 -63.24 -0.41
N ALA A 14 6.50 -63.29 -1.55
CA ALA A 14 5.38 -62.42 -1.89
C ALA A 14 4.08 -62.91 -1.24
N VAL A 15 3.29 -62.02 -0.65
CA VAL A 15 1.84 -62.17 -0.46
C VAL A 15 1.17 -60.82 -0.67
N ALA A 16 0.27 -60.76 -1.65
CA ALA A 16 -0.65 -59.65 -1.87
C ALA A 16 -1.91 -59.83 -1.02
N ALA A 17 -2.42 -58.76 -0.41
CA ALA A 17 -3.84 -58.60 -0.11
C ALA A 17 -4.15 -57.12 0.19
N ALA A 18 -5.10 -56.58 -0.56
CA ALA A 18 -5.72 -55.28 -0.33
C ALA A 18 -6.58 -55.30 0.94
N GLY A 19 -6.60 -54.18 1.66
CA GLY A 19 -7.46 -53.96 2.81
C GLY A 19 -7.60 -52.48 3.09
N VAL A 20 -8.70 -51.89 2.59
CA VAL A 20 -9.16 -50.55 2.95
C VAL A 20 -9.60 -50.59 4.41
N LEU A 21 -9.00 -49.76 5.26
CA LEU A 21 -9.63 -49.30 6.50
C LEU A 21 -9.37 -47.80 6.65
N ALA A 22 -10.48 -47.08 6.68
CA ALA A 22 -10.59 -45.66 6.87
C ALA A 22 -10.15 -45.22 8.27
N GLY A 23 -9.77 -43.93 8.36
CA GLY A 23 -9.92 -43.14 9.57
C GLY A 23 -8.64 -42.54 10.08
N CYS A 24 -8.39 -41.27 9.74
CA CYS A 24 -7.94 -40.23 10.66
C CYS A 24 -8.06 -38.84 9.97
N GLY A 25 -9.07 -38.08 10.41
CA GLY A 25 -9.02 -36.61 10.56
C GLY A 25 -9.01 -35.74 9.30
N GLU A 26 -10.19 -35.35 8.83
CA GLU A 26 -10.34 -34.15 8.00
C GLU A 26 -9.99 -32.89 8.82
N ALA A 27 -9.04 -32.10 8.34
CA ALA A 27 -8.89 -30.72 8.76
C ALA A 27 -10.03 -29.90 8.13
N GLY A 28 -10.83 -29.24 8.96
CA GLY A 28 -11.89 -28.35 8.52
C GLY A 28 -11.33 -27.21 7.67
N SER A 29 -11.52 -27.31 6.36
CA SER A 29 -11.32 -26.21 5.41
C SER A 29 -12.57 -25.33 5.44
N SER A 30 -12.55 -24.28 6.25
CA SER A 30 -13.54 -23.21 6.21
C SER A 30 -12.86 -21.98 5.60
N GLY A 31 -13.07 -21.80 4.31
CA GLY A 31 -12.59 -20.65 3.55
C GLY A 31 -12.93 -20.86 2.09
N THR A 32 -14.11 -20.43 1.68
CA THR A 32 -14.49 -20.35 0.27
C THR A 32 -13.57 -19.34 -0.41
N GLU A 33 -12.52 -19.80 -1.07
CA GLU A 33 -11.82 -19.01 -2.08
C GLU A 33 -12.85 -18.61 -3.15
N ALA A 34 -13.04 -17.31 -3.33
CA ALA A 34 -13.74 -16.82 -4.52
C ALA A 34 -12.97 -17.34 -5.73
N PRO A 35 -13.64 -17.92 -6.76
CA PRO A 35 -12.94 -18.44 -7.91
C PRO A 35 -12.15 -17.31 -8.56
N GLN A 36 -10.81 -17.42 -8.58
CA GLN A 36 -9.97 -16.57 -9.41
C GLN A 36 -10.48 -16.72 -10.84
N GLN A 37 -11.16 -15.69 -11.34
CA GLN A 37 -11.64 -15.66 -12.70
C GLN A 37 -10.40 -15.64 -13.60
N ALA A 38 -10.07 -16.80 -14.17
CA ALA A 38 -8.99 -16.92 -15.12
C ALA A 38 -9.25 -15.95 -16.27
N ALA A 39 -8.26 -15.12 -16.59
CA ALA A 39 -8.40 -14.14 -17.66
C ALA A 39 -8.79 -14.82 -18.97
N SER A 40 -9.86 -14.34 -19.57
CA SER A 40 -10.30 -14.75 -20.90
C SER A 40 -9.96 -13.62 -21.89
N GLY A 41 -9.42 -13.97 -23.06
CA GLY A 41 -8.89 -13.01 -24.03
C GLY A 41 -7.36 -13.01 -24.11
N GLU A 42 -6.82 -12.47 -25.22
CA GLU A 42 -5.37 -12.40 -25.46
C GLU A 42 -4.70 -11.41 -24.50
N GLY A 43 -5.37 -10.31 -24.15
CA GLY A 43 -4.79 -9.24 -23.33
C GLY A 43 -3.76 -8.40 -24.08
N CYS A 44 -3.07 -7.51 -23.36
CA CYS A 44 -2.05 -6.63 -23.91
C CYS A 44 -0.71 -6.94 -23.24
N ALA A 45 0.20 -7.51 -24.02
CA ALA A 45 1.56 -7.77 -23.59
C ALA A 45 2.27 -6.48 -23.15
N PRO A 46 3.16 -6.54 -22.15
CA PRO A 46 3.98 -5.41 -21.73
C PRO A 46 4.72 -4.75 -22.91
N VAL A 47 4.89 -3.44 -22.84
CA VAL A 47 5.66 -2.66 -23.84
C VAL A 47 6.65 -1.78 -23.09
N ALA A 48 7.93 -1.99 -23.36
CA ALA A 48 9.01 -1.18 -22.80
C ALA A 48 8.94 0.27 -23.31
N GLY A 49 9.38 1.21 -22.48
CA GLY A 49 9.29 2.64 -22.76
C GLY A 49 9.70 3.50 -21.56
N GLU A 50 10.38 4.61 -21.81
CA GLU A 50 10.96 5.42 -20.72
C GLU A 50 9.91 6.30 -20.00
N GLN A 51 8.94 6.80 -20.77
CA GLN A 51 7.90 7.71 -20.29
C GLN A 51 6.72 6.91 -19.74
N LEU A 52 6.34 7.22 -18.49
CA LEU A 52 5.18 6.62 -17.83
C LEU A 52 3.99 7.58 -17.89
N ILE A 53 2.80 7.02 -18.08
CA ILE A 53 1.53 7.75 -18.10
C ILE A 53 0.56 7.05 -17.14
N ALA A 54 -0.01 7.82 -16.20
CA ALA A 54 -1.12 7.34 -15.38
C ALA A 54 -2.42 7.36 -16.20
N LEU A 55 -3.14 6.24 -16.21
CA LEU A 55 -4.44 6.15 -16.84
C LEU A 55 -5.50 6.87 -16.00
N ALA A 56 -6.46 7.52 -16.67
CA ALA A 56 -7.58 8.16 -16.00
C ALA A 56 -8.51 7.11 -15.37
N ASP A 57 -8.85 7.31 -14.10
CA ASP A 57 -9.82 6.51 -13.34
C ASP A 57 -11.25 7.00 -13.60
N ASP A 58 -11.80 6.62 -14.75
CA ASP A 58 -13.05 7.17 -15.30
C ASP A 58 -14.35 6.67 -14.61
N LYS A 59 -14.25 5.69 -13.72
CA LYS A 59 -15.33 5.23 -12.84
C LYS A 59 -15.09 5.54 -11.34
N ALA A 60 -14.06 6.33 -11.03
CA ALA A 60 -13.73 6.76 -9.67
C ALA A 60 -13.57 5.59 -8.68
N LEU A 61 -12.78 4.58 -9.06
CA LEU A 61 -12.37 3.51 -8.14
C LEU A 61 -11.57 4.07 -6.95
N GLN A 62 -10.81 5.13 -7.17
CA GLN A 62 -9.90 5.75 -6.22
C GLN A 62 -10.56 6.99 -5.62
N ASN A 63 -10.96 6.89 -4.36
CA ASN A 63 -11.52 8.01 -3.61
C ASN A 63 -10.44 9.06 -3.29
N ALA A 64 -10.87 10.27 -2.92
CA ALA A 64 -9.97 11.27 -2.38
C ALA A 64 -9.32 10.72 -1.10
N ASP A 65 -8.00 10.61 -1.10
CA ASP A 65 -7.27 9.94 -0.03
C ASP A 65 -6.27 10.92 0.61
N ASN A 66 -6.83 11.74 1.51
CA ASN A 66 -6.09 12.80 2.18
C ASN A 66 -5.14 12.22 3.23
N ILE A 67 -3.93 12.77 3.30
CA ILE A 67 -2.98 12.40 4.34
C ILE A 67 -3.53 12.82 5.70
N ILE A 68 -3.46 11.93 6.69
CA ILE A 68 -3.95 12.15 8.04
C ILE A 68 -3.02 11.44 9.05
N PRO A 69 -2.66 12.07 10.18
CA PRO A 69 -1.91 11.38 11.21
C PRO A 69 -2.82 10.37 11.93
N ALA A 70 -2.40 9.10 11.93
CA ALA A 70 -2.97 8.05 12.76
C ALA A 70 -2.12 7.87 14.01
N ILE A 71 -2.74 7.83 15.18
CA ILE A 71 -2.08 7.96 16.48
C ILE A 71 -2.64 6.90 17.43
N ASN A 72 -1.79 6.15 18.12
CA ASN A 72 -2.26 5.27 19.19
C ASN A 72 -2.94 6.13 20.27
N THR A 73 -4.18 5.80 20.63
CA THR A 73 -5.00 6.64 21.55
C THR A 73 -4.32 6.87 22.91
N LYS A 74 -3.44 5.96 23.37
CA LYS A 74 -2.72 6.13 24.65
C LYS A 74 -1.75 7.32 24.67
N VAL A 75 -1.32 7.79 23.49
CA VAL A 75 -0.38 8.93 23.37
C VAL A 75 -0.99 10.13 22.63
N ALA A 76 -2.25 10.05 22.21
CA ALA A 76 -2.98 11.07 21.45
C ALA A 76 -3.40 12.27 22.33
N THR A 77 -2.44 12.87 23.04
CA THR A 77 -2.65 14.11 23.80
C THR A 77 -2.91 15.29 22.85
N PRO A 78 -3.61 16.36 23.30
CA PRO A 78 -3.82 17.55 22.47
C PRO A 78 -2.54 18.12 21.88
N GLN A 79 -1.42 18.08 22.62
CA GLN A 79 -0.11 18.56 22.14
C GLN A 79 0.47 17.68 21.02
N VAL A 80 0.35 16.36 21.12
CA VAL A 80 0.79 15.43 20.07
C VAL A 80 -0.04 15.64 18.80
N VAL A 81 -1.37 15.71 18.95
CA VAL A 81 -2.29 15.93 17.82
C VAL A 81 -1.99 17.28 17.15
N ALA A 82 -1.92 18.36 17.93
CA ALA A 82 -1.65 19.70 17.40
C ALA A 82 -0.28 19.80 16.70
N ALA A 83 0.75 19.12 17.21
CA ALA A 83 2.06 19.08 16.56
C ALA A 83 1.99 18.38 15.19
N LEU A 84 1.28 17.25 15.09
CA LEU A 84 1.11 16.53 13.82
C LEU A 84 0.25 17.30 12.82
N ASP A 85 -0.82 17.94 13.30
CA ASP A 85 -1.74 18.74 12.47
C ASP A 85 -1.08 19.96 11.83
N LYS A 86 0.04 20.45 12.37
CA LYS A 86 0.84 21.49 11.70
C LYS A 86 1.39 21.02 10.34
N VAL A 87 1.73 19.75 10.20
CA VAL A 87 2.12 19.18 8.90
C VAL A 87 0.91 19.18 7.96
N SER A 88 -0.24 18.70 8.43
CA SER A 88 -1.49 18.69 7.65
C SER A 88 -1.88 20.09 7.16
N ALA A 89 -1.71 21.12 7.99
CA ALA A 89 -2.09 22.49 7.67
C ALA A 89 -1.28 23.12 6.51
N VAL A 90 -0.05 22.65 6.27
CA VAL A 90 0.82 23.22 5.22
C VAL A 90 0.96 22.32 3.99
N LEU A 91 0.61 21.04 4.12
CA LEU A 91 0.81 20.04 3.08
C LEU A 91 -0.39 20.03 2.11
N ASP A 92 -0.12 20.42 0.86
CA ASP A 92 -1.03 20.32 -0.28
C ASP A 92 -0.43 19.40 -1.36
N THR A 93 -1.25 18.98 -2.33
CA THR A 93 -0.83 18.03 -3.36
C THR A 93 0.38 18.51 -4.17
N PRO A 94 0.46 19.77 -4.65
CA PRO A 94 1.65 20.27 -5.34
C PRO A 94 2.93 20.18 -4.50
N LYS A 95 2.87 20.54 -3.21
CA LYS A 95 4.03 20.42 -2.30
C LYS A 95 4.44 18.97 -2.07
N LEU A 96 3.46 18.07 -1.93
CA LEU A 96 3.70 16.65 -1.78
C LEU A 96 4.38 16.04 -3.01
N VAL A 97 3.96 16.43 -4.21
CA VAL A 97 4.63 16.05 -5.47
C VAL A 97 6.09 16.51 -5.48
N GLN A 98 6.37 17.75 -5.03
CA GLN A 98 7.75 18.25 -4.96
C GLN A 98 8.58 17.50 -3.92
N LEU A 99 8.00 17.15 -2.77
CA LEU A 99 8.65 16.32 -1.76
C LEU A 99 9.02 14.94 -2.32
N ASN A 100 8.08 14.26 -2.98
CA ASN A 100 8.34 12.97 -3.61
C ASN A 100 9.41 13.07 -4.70
N LYS A 101 9.35 14.11 -5.55
CA LYS A 101 10.36 14.38 -6.57
C LYS A 101 11.77 14.52 -5.97
N ALA A 102 11.89 15.23 -4.85
CA ALA A 102 13.17 15.46 -4.21
C ALA A 102 13.88 14.16 -3.82
N VAL A 103 13.12 13.12 -3.44
CA VAL A 103 13.68 11.80 -3.10
C VAL A 103 13.81 10.91 -4.33
N ASP A 104 12.73 10.73 -5.08
CA ASP A 104 12.66 9.75 -6.17
C ASP A 104 13.53 10.15 -7.38
N VAL A 105 13.56 11.44 -7.70
CA VAL A 105 14.23 11.98 -8.88
C VAL A 105 15.55 12.65 -8.49
N ASP A 106 15.52 13.53 -7.50
CA ASP A 106 16.70 14.31 -7.10
C ASP A 106 17.59 13.55 -6.09
N ARG A 107 17.21 12.32 -5.74
CA ARG A 107 18.00 11.36 -4.94
C ARG A 107 18.38 11.85 -3.54
N LYS A 108 17.57 12.74 -2.95
CA LYS A 108 17.71 13.09 -1.53
C LYS A 108 17.23 11.95 -0.65
N SER A 109 17.69 11.91 0.60
CA SER A 109 17.05 11.08 1.61
C SER A 109 15.72 11.71 2.05
N ALA A 110 14.78 10.89 2.52
CA ALA A 110 13.52 11.36 3.09
C ALA A 110 13.75 12.38 4.22
N GLN A 111 14.73 12.12 5.09
CA GLN A 111 15.11 13.03 6.17
C GLN A 111 15.59 14.40 5.65
N ALA A 112 16.43 14.43 4.61
CA ALA A 112 16.93 15.68 4.04
C ALA A 112 15.80 16.48 3.37
N ALA A 113 14.94 15.82 2.59
CA ALA A 113 13.78 16.44 1.98
C ALA A 113 12.81 17.02 3.04
N ALA A 114 12.52 16.25 4.09
CA ALA A 114 11.67 16.70 5.20
C ALA A 114 12.27 17.89 5.97
N GLN A 115 13.59 17.89 6.22
CA GLN A 115 14.27 18.99 6.92
C GLN A 115 14.25 20.29 6.11
N GLU A 116 14.51 20.22 4.80
CA GLU A 116 14.44 21.37 3.91
C GLU A 116 13.02 21.92 3.82
N PHE A 117 12.04 21.04 3.63
CA PHE A 117 10.63 21.43 3.60
C PHE A 117 10.18 22.07 4.92
N SER A 118 10.55 21.48 6.05
CA SER A 118 10.25 22.02 7.37
C SER A 118 10.82 23.43 7.56
N SER A 119 12.08 23.61 7.17
CA SER A 119 12.77 24.91 7.28
C SER A 119 12.13 25.97 6.37
N ALA A 120 11.77 25.59 5.14
CA ALA A 120 11.15 26.49 4.17
C ALA A 120 9.72 26.94 4.57
N ASN A 121 9.03 26.13 5.39
CA ASN A 121 7.65 26.39 5.81
C ASN A 121 7.54 26.80 7.29
N GLY A 122 8.66 27.04 7.99
CA GLY A 122 8.65 27.43 9.41
C GLY A 122 7.95 26.41 10.31
N LEU A 123 7.99 25.12 9.95
CA LEU A 123 7.15 24.10 10.59
C LEU A 123 7.49 23.93 12.08
N ALA A 124 8.75 24.10 12.47
CA ALA A 124 9.18 23.98 13.86
C ALA A 124 8.81 25.20 14.75
N ASP A 125 8.29 26.27 14.16
CA ASP A 125 8.05 27.53 14.88
C ASP A 125 6.77 27.48 15.71
N GLY A 126 6.84 27.96 16.94
CA GLY A 126 5.68 28.08 17.84
C GLY A 126 4.99 26.74 18.14
N VAL A 127 5.73 25.63 18.17
CA VAL A 127 5.20 24.32 18.60
C VAL A 127 5.07 24.33 20.12
N GLU A 128 3.87 24.05 20.62
CA GLU A 128 3.60 23.93 22.06
C GLU A 128 4.35 22.70 22.61
N LYS A 129 5.03 22.89 23.74
CA LYS A 129 5.77 21.79 24.38
C LYS A 129 4.81 20.90 25.18
N GLY A 130 4.89 19.60 24.93
CA GLY A 130 4.22 18.57 25.72
C GLY A 130 5.05 18.09 26.92
N PRO A 131 4.56 17.09 27.67
CA PRO A 131 5.27 16.48 28.80
C PRO A 131 6.55 15.71 28.42
N GLY A 132 6.85 15.58 27.12
CA GLY A 132 7.93 14.76 26.60
C GLY A 132 7.61 13.25 26.66
N GLY A 133 8.64 12.42 26.48
CA GLY A 133 8.49 10.97 26.36
C GLY A 133 9.10 10.44 25.06
N ARG A 134 8.98 9.13 24.82
CA ARG A 134 9.44 8.49 23.59
C ARG A 134 8.26 8.22 22.68
N ILE A 135 8.41 8.54 21.39
CA ILE A 135 7.43 8.25 20.35
C ILE A 135 8.18 7.58 19.19
N THR A 136 7.72 6.39 18.78
CA THR A 136 8.13 5.79 17.52
C THR A 136 7.09 6.16 16.45
N VAL A 137 7.55 6.86 15.41
CA VAL A 137 6.76 7.12 14.21
C VAL A 137 7.03 5.99 13.22
N GLY A 138 6.01 5.22 12.88
CA GLY A 138 6.10 4.22 11.82
C GLY A 138 5.99 4.85 10.44
N ALA A 139 6.56 4.16 9.45
CA ALA A 139 6.40 4.48 8.04
C ALA A 139 6.06 3.22 7.22
N GLY A 140 5.28 3.44 6.16
CA GLY A 140 5.00 2.46 5.13
C GLY A 140 6.23 2.13 4.27
N ASN A 141 6.12 1.13 3.40
CA ASN A 141 7.17 0.69 2.47
C ASN A 141 7.25 1.53 1.18
N PHE A 142 7.09 2.85 1.27
CA PHE A 142 7.15 3.74 0.12
C PHE A 142 7.57 5.16 0.51
N THR A 143 8.20 5.85 -0.45
CA THR A 143 8.88 7.15 -0.29
C THR A 143 8.04 8.18 0.46
N GLU A 144 6.79 8.39 0.03
CA GLU A 144 5.95 9.45 0.59
C GLU A 144 5.68 9.26 2.08
N SER A 145 5.40 8.02 2.50
CA SER A 145 5.16 7.70 3.91
C SER A 145 6.40 7.94 4.78
N GLU A 146 7.60 7.62 4.27
CA GLU A 146 8.86 7.91 4.97
C GLU A 146 9.12 9.41 5.12
N ILE A 147 8.86 10.20 4.07
CA ILE A 147 9.02 11.67 4.11
C ILE A 147 8.09 12.27 5.17
N ILE A 148 6.81 11.88 5.17
CA ILE A 148 5.84 12.43 6.12
C ILE A 148 6.16 11.97 7.55
N ALA A 149 6.64 10.74 7.74
CA ALA A 149 7.11 10.26 9.05
C ALA A 149 8.27 11.11 9.59
N GLU A 150 9.23 11.51 8.74
CA GLU A 150 10.29 12.44 9.13
C GLU A 150 9.75 13.86 9.43
N LEU A 151 8.73 14.34 8.72
CA LEU A 151 8.05 15.60 9.07
C LEU A 151 7.37 15.53 10.44
N TYR A 152 6.68 14.43 10.73
CA TYR A 152 6.08 14.17 12.05
C TYR A 152 7.13 14.11 13.16
N LYS A 153 8.27 13.47 12.89
CA LYS A 153 9.41 13.46 13.82
C LYS A 153 9.92 14.87 14.11
N ILE A 154 10.03 15.73 13.11
CA ILE A 154 10.46 17.13 13.33
C ILE A 154 9.46 17.85 14.24
N GLN A 155 8.16 17.73 13.99
CA GLN A 155 7.12 18.37 14.81
C GLN A 155 7.09 17.87 16.24
N LEU A 156 7.11 16.55 16.42
CA LEU A 156 7.08 15.93 17.75
C LEU A 156 8.38 16.21 18.52
N THR A 157 9.53 16.29 17.84
CA THR A 157 10.79 16.71 18.48
C THR A 157 10.71 18.16 18.96
N ALA A 158 10.16 19.07 18.14
CA ALA A 158 9.94 20.46 18.53
C ALA A 158 8.96 20.58 19.71
N ALA A 159 7.98 19.67 19.81
CA ALA A 159 7.07 19.55 20.95
C ALA A 159 7.71 18.92 22.21
N GLY A 160 8.99 18.53 22.17
CA GLY A 160 9.75 18.05 23.33
C GLY A 160 9.80 16.52 23.49
N TYR A 161 9.39 15.75 22.49
CA TYR A 161 9.46 14.28 22.52
C TYR A 161 10.80 13.79 21.95
N GLN A 162 11.23 12.61 22.41
CA GLN A 162 12.32 11.85 21.79
C GLN A 162 11.72 10.94 20.73
N VAL A 163 12.03 11.21 19.47
CA VAL A 163 11.31 10.59 18.35
C VAL A 163 12.24 9.80 17.45
N THR A 164 11.85 8.56 17.17
CA THR A 164 12.50 7.69 16.18
C THR A 164 11.53 7.39 15.06
N VAL A 165 12.04 7.34 13.82
CA VAL A 165 11.27 6.87 12.67
C VAL A 165 11.69 5.42 12.38
N GLN A 166 10.71 4.56 12.14
CA GLN A 166 10.94 3.17 11.79
C GLN A 166 10.04 2.77 10.63
N GLN A 167 10.63 2.24 9.57
CA GLN A 167 9.88 1.61 8.50
C GLN A 167 9.40 0.23 8.97
N ILE A 168 8.10 -0.01 8.89
CA ILE A 168 7.48 -1.24 9.38
C ILE A 168 7.06 -2.16 8.23
N GLY A 169 6.67 -1.60 7.09
CA GLY A 169 6.26 -2.37 5.92
C GLY A 169 4.90 -1.92 5.38
N ASN A 170 4.07 -2.87 4.99
CA ASN A 170 2.72 -2.60 4.51
C ASN A 170 1.73 -2.38 5.67
N ARG A 171 0.51 -1.95 5.33
CA ARG A 171 -0.54 -1.57 6.29
C ARG A 171 -0.97 -2.71 7.20
N GLU A 172 -0.99 -3.92 6.67
CA GLU A 172 -1.30 -5.15 7.38
C GLU A 172 -0.29 -5.45 8.50
N LEU A 173 0.91 -4.86 8.45
CA LEU A 173 1.93 -4.96 9.49
C LEU A 173 1.93 -3.73 10.42
N TYR A 174 1.89 -2.52 9.88
CA TYR A 174 2.01 -1.32 10.72
C TYR A 174 0.74 -0.96 11.47
N GLU A 175 -0.45 -1.26 10.94
CA GLU A 175 -1.70 -0.92 11.63
C GLU A 175 -1.86 -1.73 12.92
N PRO A 176 -1.64 -3.06 12.94
CA PRO A 176 -1.66 -3.81 14.20
C PRO A 176 -0.56 -3.37 15.18
N ALA A 177 0.61 -2.98 14.69
CA ALA A 177 1.68 -2.43 15.52
C ALA A 177 1.27 -1.07 16.14
N LEU A 178 0.56 -0.23 15.38
CA LEU A 178 0.00 1.03 15.84
C LEU A 178 -1.07 0.79 16.91
N GLU A 179 -2.02 -0.12 16.69
CA GLU A 179 -3.06 -0.48 17.67
C GLU A 179 -2.44 -0.98 18.99
N LYS A 180 -1.46 -1.88 18.90
CA LYS A 180 -0.76 -2.43 20.08
C LYS A 180 0.11 -1.40 20.80
N GLY A 181 0.45 -0.30 20.13
CA GLY A 181 1.36 0.72 20.65
C GLY A 181 2.83 0.30 20.58
N GLU A 182 3.18 -0.61 19.67
CA GLU A 182 4.58 -0.92 19.31
C GLU A 182 5.20 0.27 18.54
N ILE A 183 4.37 0.93 17.73
CA ILE A 183 4.58 2.28 17.20
C ILE A 183 3.44 3.19 17.68
N GLN A 184 3.67 4.49 17.71
CA GLN A 184 2.75 5.46 18.30
C GLN A 184 2.05 6.34 17.28
N VAL A 185 2.69 6.59 16.14
CA VAL A 185 2.17 7.48 15.09
C VAL A 185 2.52 6.89 13.74
N VAL A 186 1.62 6.98 12.76
CA VAL A 186 1.91 6.65 11.35
C VAL A 186 1.23 7.70 10.45
N PRO A 187 1.88 8.16 9.37
CA PRO A 187 1.17 8.89 8.32
C PRO A 187 0.28 7.95 7.54
N GLU A 188 -1.02 8.25 7.53
CA GLU A 188 -2.03 7.44 6.86
C GLU A 188 -2.84 8.23 5.84
N TYR A 189 -3.66 7.52 5.09
CA TYR A 189 -4.51 8.05 4.03
C TYR A 189 -5.97 7.73 4.38
N ALA A 190 -6.80 8.78 4.43
CA ALA A 190 -8.10 8.73 5.08
C ALA A 190 -9.08 7.69 4.50
N ALA A 191 -9.23 7.64 3.18
CA ALA A 191 -10.14 6.71 2.51
C ALA A 191 -9.63 5.27 2.61
N THR A 192 -8.34 5.05 2.35
CA THR A 192 -7.77 3.69 2.41
C THR A 192 -7.79 3.13 3.82
N MET A 193 -7.45 3.92 4.85
CA MET A 193 -7.52 3.48 6.24
C MET A 193 -8.96 3.19 6.68
N ALA A 194 -9.92 3.99 6.22
CA ALA A 194 -11.33 3.79 6.58
C ALA A 194 -11.84 2.44 6.06
N GLU A 195 -11.58 2.10 4.80
CA GLU A 195 -11.94 0.78 4.26
C GLU A 195 -11.17 -0.37 4.93
N PHE A 196 -9.89 -0.15 5.23
CA PHE A 196 -9.06 -1.15 5.93
C PHE A 196 -9.63 -1.48 7.31
N LEU A 197 -9.89 -0.48 8.14
CA LEU A 197 -10.45 -0.68 9.47
C LEU A 197 -11.86 -1.26 9.42
N LYS A 198 -12.69 -0.82 8.47
CA LYS A 198 -14.03 -1.38 8.28
C LYS A 198 -14.00 -2.88 7.96
N GLY A 199 -13.11 -3.31 7.07
CA GLY A 199 -12.91 -4.74 6.76
C GLY A 199 -12.47 -5.52 7.99
N LYS A 200 -11.61 -4.93 8.82
CA LYS A 200 -11.13 -5.52 10.07
C LYS A 200 -12.20 -5.59 11.17
N THR A 201 -13.06 -4.58 11.31
CA THR A 201 -14.12 -4.54 12.34
C THR A 201 -15.41 -5.25 11.92
N GLY A 202 -15.42 -5.95 10.78
CA GLY A 202 -16.57 -6.72 10.32
C GLY A 202 -17.72 -5.87 9.78
N GLY A 203 -17.43 -4.67 9.25
CA GLY A 203 -18.42 -3.87 8.54
C GLY A 203 -18.92 -4.56 7.26
N GLY A 204 -20.15 -4.24 6.83
CA GLY A 204 -20.77 -4.79 5.62
C GLY A 204 -20.03 -4.41 4.31
N SER A 205 -20.57 -4.76 3.15
CA SER A 205 -19.92 -4.52 1.85
C SER A 205 -19.84 -3.05 1.43
N ASP A 206 -20.72 -2.19 1.93
CA ASP A 206 -20.90 -0.83 1.40
C ASP A 206 -19.76 0.12 1.80
N PRO A 207 -19.02 0.72 0.85
CA PRO A 207 -17.88 1.60 1.16
C PRO A 207 -18.22 2.67 2.21
N VAL A 208 -17.29 2.90 3.14
CA VAL A 208 -17.40 3.97 4.16
C VAL A 208 -16.65 5.24 3.75
N SER A 209 -15.75 5.11 2.78
CA SER A 209 -15.04 6.22 2.16
C SER A 209 -15.81 6.76 0.95
N SER A 210 -15.59 8.03 0.64
CA SER A 210 -16.20 8.72 -0.50
C SER A 210 -15.33 9.89 -0.97
N PRO A 211 -15.66 10.54 -2.10
CA PRO A 211 -15.01 11.78 -2.51
C PRO A 211 -15.17 12.95 -1.52
N ASP A 212 -16.12 12.84 -0.57
CA ASP A 212 -16.29 13.79 0.53
C ASP A 212 -15.35 13.43 1.68
N VAL A 213 -14.28 14.22 1.85
CA VAL A 213 -13.26 13.99 2.87
C VAL A 213 -13.82 14.08 4.29
N GLU A 214 -14.79 14.96 4.55
CA GLU A 214 -15.35 15.12 5.89
C GLU A 214 -16.14 13.88 6.29
N LYS A 215 -16.97 13.36 5.39
CA LYS A 215 -17.69 12.09 5.61
C LYS A 215 -16.74 10.93 5.85
N THR A 216 -15.70 10.83 5.02
CA THR A 216 -14.68 9.77 5.13
C THR A 216 -13.96 9.86 6.48
N VAL A 217 -13.54 11.05 6.91
CA VAL A 217 -12.83 11.24 8.19
C VAL A 217 -13.75 11.00 9.40
N ILE A 218 -15.03 11.34 9.32
CA ILE A 218 -16.01 11.02 10.37
C ILE A 218 -16.13 9.50 10.54
N ALA A 219 -16.31 8.76 9.43
CA ALA A 219 -16.37 7.30 9.47
C ALA A 219 -15.06 6.69 9.99
N LEU A 220 -13.91 7.19 9.51
CA LEU A 220 -12.58 6.77 9.93
C LEU A 220 -12.38 6.93 11.45
N ARG A 221 -12.77 8.06 12.03
CA ARG A 221 -12.65 8.31 13.47
C ARG A 221 -13.50 7.32 14.27
N GLY A 222 -14.74 7.06 13.84
CA GLY A 222 -15.62 6.08 14.50
C GLY A 222 -15.10 4.64 14.41
N LEU A 223 -14.39 4.28 13.35
CA LEU A 223 -13.70 2.99 13.22
C LEU A 223 -12.43 2.94 14.07
N GLY A 224 -11.66 4.03 14.11
CA GLY A 224 -10.45 4.16 14.94
C GLY A 224 -10.72 3.98 16.43
N GLU A 225 -11.82 4.55 16.93
CA GLU A 225 -12.25 4.39 18.33
C GLU A 225 -12.43 2.92 18.72
N GLN A 226 -12.90 2.07 17.80
CA GLN A 226 -13.11 0.64 18.07
C GLN A 226 -11.80 -0.15 18.22
N VAL A 227 -10.71 0.36 17.66
CA VAL A 227 -9.37 -0.29 17.66
C VAL A 227 -8.32 0.52 18.41
N GLY A 228 -8.70 1.56 19.16
CA GLY A 228 -7.76 2.36 19.95
C GLY A 228 -6.80 3.22 19.12
N ILE A 229 -7.24 3.69 17.94
CA ILE A 229 -6.51 4.62 17.07
C ILE A 229 -7.28 5.95 16.98
N SER A 230 -6.59 7.04 17.24
CA SER A 230 -7.07 8.41 17.07
C SER A 230 -6.51 9.00 15.77
N PHE A 231 -7.25 9.91 15.15
CA PHE A 231 -6.84 10.60 13.92
C PHE A 231 -6.87 12.11 14.09
N GLY A 232 -5.82 12.79 13.61
CA GLY A 232 -5.77 14.27 13.60
C GLY A 232 -6.62 14.89 12.50
N GLN A 233 -6.17 16.03 11.97
CA GLN A 233 -6.78 16.69 10.83
C GLN A 233 -6.20 16.19 9.50
N PRO A 234 -7.03 15.96 8.48
CA PRO A 234 -6.54 15.65 7.14
C PRO A 234 -5.81 16.86 6.55
N ALA A 235 -4.73 16.61 5.82
CA ALA A 235 -4.06 17.57 4.98
C ALA A 235 -4.92 17.91 3.75
N ALA A 236 -4.67 19.06 3.11
CA ALA A 236 -5.24 19.33 1.79
C ALA A 236 -4.63 18.41 0.72
N ALA A 237 -3.42 17.89 0.97
CA ALA A 237 -2.76 16.94 0.10
C ALA A 237 -3.50 15.62 0.00
N GLN A 238 -3.67 15.16 -1.24
CA GLN A 238 -4.29 13.90 -1.60
C GLN A 238 -3.30 13.04 -2.35
N ASN A 239 -3.19 11.78 -1.95
CA ASN A 239 -2.44 10.76 -2.68
C ASN A 239 -3.37 9.58 -2.95
N GLN A 240 -3.86 9.51 -4.17
CA GLN A 240 -4.69 8.42 -4.63
C GLN A 240 -3.80 7.33 -5.24
N ASN A 241 -4.23 6.07 -5.15
CA ASN A 241 -3.62 5.10 -6.05
C ASN A 241 -3.97 5.48 -7.49
N ALA A 242 -3.07 5.15 -8.40
CA ALA A 242 -3.29 5.25 -9.82
C ALA A 242 -2.68 4.03 -10.50
N PHE A 243 -2.94 3.88 -11.80
CA PHE A 243 -2.39 2.79 -12.59
C PHE A 243 -1.66 3.37 -13.78
N ALA A 244 -0.36 3.12 -13.84
CA ALA A 244 0.47 3.63 -14.91
C ALA A 244 0.83 2.54 -15.92
N VAL A 245 1.00 2.98 -17.15
CA VAL A 245 1.54 2.22 -18.28
C VAL A 245 2.69 3.02 -18.90
N THR A 246 3.48 2.42 -19.80
CA THR A 246 4.39 3.20 -20.65
C THR A 246 3.59 3.98 -21.70
N LYS A 247 4.12 5.10 -22.16
CA LYS A 247 3.53 5.86 -23.27
C LYS A 247 3.40 4.99 -24.53
N GLU A 248 4.39 4.17 -24.79
CA GLU A 248 4.46 3.24 -25.90
C GLU A 248 3.36 2.17 -25.80
N PHE A 249 3.08 1.66 -24.60
CA PHE A 249 1.93 0.77 -24.36
C PHE A 249 0.61 1.50 -24.64
N ALA A 250 0.44 2.70 -24.07
CA ALA A 250 -0.76 3.50 -24.23
C ALA A 250 -1.06 3.81 -25.71
N ASP A 251 -0.04 4.19 -26.48
CA ASP A 251 -0.19 4.52 -27.90
C ASP A 251 -0.41 3.25 -28.76
N LYS A 252 0.28 2.14 -28.45
CA LYS A 252 0.13 0.87 -29.19
C LYS A 252 -1.26 0.27 -29.06
N TYR A 253 -1.81 0.25 -27.84
CA TYR A 253 -3.11 -0.35 -27.55
C TYR A 253 -4.25 0.68 -27.52
N GLY A 254 -3.93 1.96 -27.66
CA GLY A 254 -4.89 3.07 -27.67
C GLY A 254 -5.66 3.17 -26.36
N VAL A 255 -4.96 3.17 -25.22
CA VAL A 255 -5.57 3.24 -23.88
C VAL A 255 -5.13 4.51 -23.15
N ARG A 256 -6.09 5.23 -22.57
CA ARG A 256 -5.89 6.43 -21.74
C ARG A 256 -6.71 6.37 -20.46
N THR A 257 -7.75 5.54 -20.40
CA THR A 257 -8.56 5.31 -19.19
C THR A 257 -8.48 3.86 -18.69
N LEU A 258 -8.89 3.64 -17.45
CA LEU A 258 -9.03 2.29 -16.87
C LEU A 258 -10.12 1.48 -17.57
N SER A 259 -11.24 2.09 -17.99
CA SER A 259 -12.25 1.39 -18.79
C SER A 259 -11.71 0.95 -20.16
N GLU A 260 -10.90 1.77 -20.82
CA GLU A 260 -10.28 1.39 -22.09
C GLU A 260 -9.27 0.26 -21.91
N LEU A 261 -8.49 0.30 -20.84
CA LEU A 261 -7.60 -0.79 -20.46
C LEU A 261 -8.38 -2.09 -20.24
N ALA A 262 -9.48 -2.05 -19.48
CA ALA A 262 -10.32 -3.22 -19.25
C ALA A 262 -10.91 -3.77 -20.55
N ALA A 263 -11.45 -2.89 -21.40
CA ALA A 263 -12.10 -3.30 -22.65
C ALA A 263 -11.13 -3.89 -23.68
N LYS A 264 -9.90 -3.37 -23.77
CA LYS A 264 -8.94 -3.73 -24.82
C LYS A 264 -7.86 -4.71 -24.36
N CYS A 265 -7.54 -4.69 -23.07
CA CYS A 265 -6.38 -5.37 -22.50
C CYS A 265 -6.73 -6.34 -21.38
N SER A 266 -8.01 -6.67 -21.15
CA SER A 266 -8.34 -7.83 -20.31
C SER A 266 -7.89 -9.11 -21.01
N GLY A 267 -7.09 -9.94 -20.34
CA GLY A 267 -6.60 -11.20 -20.91
C GLY A 267 -5.25 -11.69 -20.42
N THR A 268 -4.82 -12.83 -20.96
CA THR A 268 -3.70 -13.63 -20.44
C THR A 268 -2.32 -13.00 -20.62
N ALA A 269 -2.13 -12.11 -21.60
CA ALA A 269 -0.87 -11.41 -21.81
C ALA A 269 -0.68 -10.20 -20.87
N THR A 270 -1.74 -9.74 -20.19
CA THR A 270 -1.67 -8.56 -19.32
C THR A 270 -1.09 -8.91 -17.97
N VAL A 271 -0.06 -8.17 -17.57
CA VAL A 271 0.64 -8.35 -16.30
C VAL A 271 0.42 -7.13 -15.42
N LEU A 272 -0.22 -7.30 -14.26
CA LEU A 272 -0.36 -6.25 -13.25
C LEU A 272 0.81 -6.33 -12.26
N GLY A 273 1.52 -5.23 -12.08
CA GLY A 273 2.57 -5.07 -11.07
C GLY A 273 2.10 -4.28 -9.85
N GLY A 274 2.48 -4.72 -8.66
CA GLY A 274 2.20 -3.99 -7.42
C GLY A 274 2.62 -4.78 -6.17
N PRO A 275 2.37 -4.25 -4.97
CA PRO A 275 2.69 -4.96 -3.73
C PRO A 275 1.87 -6.24 -3.56
N PRO A 276 2.36 -7.27 -2.85
CA PRO A 276 1.73 -8.59 -2.78
C PRO A 276 0.23 -8.56 -2.46
N GLU A 277 -0.14 -7.74 -1.47
CA GLU A 277 -1.51 -7.41 -1.03
C GLU A 277 -2.45 -6.83 -2.10
N CYS A 278 -1.93 -6.24 -3.20
CA CYS A 278 -2.74 -5.62 -4.25
C CYS A 278 -3.75 -6.61 -4.83
N GLN A 279 -3.43 -7.90 -4.82
CA GLN A 279 -4.31 -8.95 -5.33
C GLN A 279 -5.66 -8.98 -4.62
N GLU A 280 -5.71 -8.61 -3.35
CA GLU A 280 -6.89 -8.68 -2.49
C GLU A 280 -7.47 -7.31 -2.15
N ARG A 281 -6.69 -6.24 -2.32
CA ARG A 281 -7.11 -4.89 -1.91
C ARG A 281 -8.24 -4.32 -2.79
N PRO A 282 -9.26 -3.70 -2.17
CA PRO A 282 -10.42 -3.14 -2.89
C PRO A 282 -10.04 -1.94 -3.76
N PHE A 283 -8.97 -1.21 -3.43
CA PHE A 283 -8.44 -0.13 -4.27
C PHE A 283 -7.30 -0.60 -5.19
N CYS A 284 -7.15 -1.89 -5.43
CA CYS A 284 -6.18 -2.46 -6.36
C CYS A 284 -6.79 -3.49 -7.30
N LYS A 285 -6.25 -4.72 -7.39
CA LYS A 285 -6.70 -5.74 -8.35
C LYS A 285 -8.18 -6.08 -8.17
N ALA A 286 -8.62 -6.32 -6.93
CA ALA A 286 -10.02 -6.67 -6.66
C ALA A 286 -10.97 -5.55 -7.12
N GLY A 287 -10.59 -4.28 -6.91
CA GLY A 287 -11.33 -3.12 -7.39
C GLY A 287 -11.37 -2.98 -8.91
N LEU A 288 -10.24 -3.20 -9.58
CA LEU A 288 -10.15 -3.22 -11.04
C LEU A 288 -11.06 -4.30 -11.65
N GLU A 289 -11.10 -5.48 -11.03
CA GLU A 289 -11.98 -6.57 -11.46
C GLU A 289 -13.45 -6.21 -11.26
N GLN A 290 -13.83 -5.74 -10.06
CA GLN A 290 -15.23 -5.47 -9.71
C GLN A 290 -15.81 -4.24 -10.43
N THR A 291 -15.01 -3.17 -10.57
CA THR A 291 -15.48 -1.87 -11.09
C THR A 291 -15.35 -1.79 -12.62
N TYR A 292 -14.25 -2.32 -13.15
CA TYR A 292 -13.92 -2.21 -14.57
C TYR A 292 -14.11 -3.51 -15.35
N GLY A 293 -14.17 -4.65 -14.69
CA GLY A 293 -14.15 -5.95 -15.36
C GLY A 293 -12.78 -6.30 -15.96
N LEU A 294 -11.71 -5.64 -15.48
CA LEU A 294 -10.35 -5.92 -15.95
C LEU A 294 -9.87 -7.25 -15.36
N SER A 295 -9.65 -8.26 -16.20
CA SER A 295 -8.99 -9.50 -15.80
C SER A 295 -7.57 -9.55 -16.35
N VAL A 296 -6.60 -9.87 -15.50
CA VAL A 296 -5.17 -9.92 -15.85
C VAL A 296 -4.67 -11.36 -15.83
N GLY A 297 -3.76 -11.69 -16.75
CA GLY A 297 -3.22 -13.03 -16.88
C GLY A 297 -2.25 -13.42 -15.78
N SER A 298 -1.50 -12.45 -15.26
CA SER A 298 -0.57 -12.68 -14.14
C SER A 298 -0.35 -11.43 -13.31
N PHE A 299 0.17 -11.66 -12.10
CA PHE A 299 0.54 -10.62 -11.15
C PHE A 299 2.04 -10.67 -10.88
N SER A 300 2.70 -9.52 -10.88
CA SER A 300 4.10 -9.36 -10.51
C SER A 300 4.21 -8.63 -9.17
N SER A 301 4.79 -9.32 -8.18
CA SER A 301 4.98 -8.77 -6.84
C SER A 301 6.17 -7.80 -6.82
N LEU A 302 5.89 -6.52 -6.60
CA LEU A 302 6.81 -5.38 -6.68
C LEU A 302 6.51 -4.38 -5.55
N ASP A 303 7.24 -3.27 -5.46
CA ASP A 303 6.93 -2.17 -4.54
C ASP A 303 5.76 -1.31 -5.04
N GLN A 304 5.03 -0.64 -4.14
CA GLN A 304 3.94 0.24 -4.54
C GLN A 304 4.48 1.57 -5.07
N GLY A 305 4.34 1.81 -6.38
CA GLY A 305 4.77 3.04 -7.02
C GLY A 305 6.27 3.35 -6.91
N GLY A 306 7.10 2.42 -6.45
CA GLY A 306 8.53 2.62 -6.21
C GLY A 306 9.43 2.18 -7.37
N PRO A 307 10.76 2.14 -7.16
CA PRO A 307 11.73 1.79 -8.19
C PRO A 307 11.48 0.46 -8.91
N LEU A 308 10.99 -0.60 -8.24
CA LEU A 308 10.79 -1.90 -8.90
C LEU A 308 9.61 -1.85 -9.87
N THR A 309 8.49 -1.24 -9.47
CA THR A 309 7.32 -1.03 -10.35
C THR A 309 7.66 -0.11 -11.52
N LYS A 310 8.34 1.02 -11.28
CA LYS A 310 8.76 1.93 -12.37
C LYS A 310 9.72 1.24 -13.35
N THR A 311 10.67 0.45 -12.85
CA THR A 311 11.61 -0.30 -13.70
C THR A 311 10.90 -1.41 -14.46
N GLY A 312 9.96 -2.09 -13.83
CA GLY A 312 9.18 -3.15 -14.48
C GLY A 312 8.34 -2.63 -15.64
N LEU A 313 7.73 -1.45 -15.48
CA LEU A 313 7.03 -0.76 -16.57
C LEU A 313 8.02 -0.41 -17.69
N ARG A 314 9.12 0.27 -17.37
CA ARG A 314 10.08 0.75 -18.37
C ARG A 314 10.73 -0.36 -19.17
N ASN A 315 11.07 -1.47 -18.51
CA ASN A 315 11.67 -2.63 -19.16
C ASN A 315 10.64 -3.53 -19.87
N GLY A 316 9.35 -3.21 -19.78
CA GLY A 316 8.30 -4.04 -20.37
C GLY A 316 8.23 -5.43 -19.74
N THR A 317 8.43 -5.54 -18.43
CA THR A 317 8.19 -6.80 -17.68
C THR A 317 6.80 -6.83 -17.07
N ILE A 318 6.14 -5.67 -16.92
CA ILE A 318 4.72 -5.56 -16.55
C ILE A 318 3.97 -4.65 -17.52
N SER A 319 2.67 -4.90 -17.71
CA SER A 319 1.81 -4.11 -18.62
C SER A 319 1.32 -2.84 -17.94
N VAL A 320 0.91 -2.98 -16.68
CA VAL A 320 0.31 -1.93 -15.85
C VAL A 320 0.85 -2.05 -14.42
N GLY A 321 1.15 -0.93 -13.78
CA GLY A 321 1.69 -0.88 -12.42
C GLY A 321 0.82 -0.05 -11.49
N LEU A 322 0.63 -0.51 -10.26
CA LEU A 322 0.07 0.29 -9.17
C LEU A 322 1.07 1.38 -8.77
N VAL A 323 0.62 2.64 -8.87
CA VAL A 323 1.43 3.82 -8.58
C VAL A 323 0.63 4.82 -7.75
N PHE A 324 1.22 5.99 -7.47
CA PHE A 324 0.61 7.07 -6.71
C PHE A 324 0.35 8.29 -7.59
N SER A 325 -0.77 9.00 -7.35
CA SER A 325 -1.11 10.22 -8.09
C SER A 325 -0.14 11.38 -7.82
N THR A 326 0.61 11.31 -6.72
CA THR A 326 1.58 12.33 -6.27
C THR A 326 3.01 12.05 -6.70
N ASP A 327 3.24 11.00 -7.49
CA ASP A 327 4.57 10.68 -7.97
C ASP A 327 4.90 11.49 -9.22
N ALA A 328 5.98 12.26 -9.11
CA ALA A 328 6.43 13.21 -10.12
C ALA A 328 6.95 12.56 -11.40
N ALA A 329 7.07 11.22 -11.45
CA ALA A 329 7.51 10.50 -12.63
C ALA A 329 6.47 10.47 -13.78
N TYR A 330 5.23 10.90 -13.53
CA TYR A 330 4.13 10.80 -14.51
C TYR A 330 3.89 12.11 -15.26
N ALA A 331 3.80 12.01 -16.58
CA ALA A 331 3.12 13.03 -17.36
C ALA A 331 1.61 12.79 -17.24
N THR A 332 0.83 13.84 -16.94
CA THR A 332 -0.63 13.77 -17.10
C THR A 332 -0.94 13.54 -18.57
N ALA A 333 -1.80 12.56 -18.86
CA ALA A 333 -2.15 12.12 -20.21
C ALA A 333 -2.78 13.22 -21.09
#